data_AF-X1F2K0-F1
#
_entry.id   AF-X1F2K0-F1
#
_cell.length_a   1.000
_cell.length_b   1.000
_cell.length_c   1.000
_cell.angle_alpha   90.00
_cell.angle_beta   90.00
_cell.angle_gamma   90.00
#
_symmetry.space_group_name_H-M   'P 1'
#
loop_
_entity.id
_entity.type
_entity.pdbx_description
1 polymer ?
#
loop_
_entity_poly.entity_id
_entity_poly.type
_entity_poly.pdbx_seq_one_letter_code
_entity_poly.pdbx_strand_id
1 'polypeptide(L)'
;MRLNLTVWEGQPSMNQAVDIRTQQVHTLPFAVRLIDFNIEDYNPKMAIMDGRSGDISFEEGKSLPFIEEGLKTTLMEWDVEVLEYEPTAFRQDEVYFEADSIGSAPAAYVKVINRVSGEEKNAWLSSGSFRVMYQHMPLDNHNFLVMTIPEPEKYSSDILIVNEIGEALPLTLEVNKPFKYMGWKLYQQSYDERMG
;
A
#
# COMPACT_ATOMS: atom_id res chain seq x y z
N MET A 1 -4.29 -22.69 24.68
CA MET A 1 -2.93 -22.85 24.12
C MET A 1 -2.83 -21.92 22.92
N ARG A 2 -1.71 -21.20 22.75
CA ARG A 2 -1.46 -20.34 21.58
C ARG A 2 -0.17 -20.82 20.93
N LEU A 3 -0.24 -21.13 19.64
CA LEU A 3 0.88 -21.63 18.86
C LEU A 3 1.18 -20.62 17.75
N ASN A 4 2.46 -20.43 17.46
CA ASN A 4 2.93 -19.66 16.30
C ASN A 4 3.39 -20.63 15.22
N LEU A 5 2.86 -20.46 14.02
CA LEU A 5 3.29 -21.14 12.81
C LEU A 5 3.87 -20.08 11.87
N THR A 6 5.13 -20.22 11.48
CA THR A 6 5.78 -19.31 10.54
C THR A 6 5.84 -19.98 9.17
N VAL A 7 5.38 -19.26 8.16
CA VAL A 7 5.36 -19.68 6.75
C VAL A 7 5.93 -18.54 5.91
N TRP A 8 6.50 -18.88 4.76
CA TRP A 8 7.12 -17.93 3.84
C TRP A 8 6.66 -18.24 2.41
N GLU A 9 6.58 -17.21 1.58
CA GLU A 9 6.29 -17.38 0.16
C GLU A 9 7.33 -18.26 -0.52
N GLY A 10 6.88 -19.03 -1.52
CA GLY A 10 7.73 -19.99 -2.23
C GLY A 10 8.15 -21.22 -1.41
N GLN A 11 7.86 -21.28 -0.10
CA GLN A 11 8.15 -22.44 0.74
C GLN A 11 7.01 -23.49 0.71
N PRO A 12 7.31 -24.76 1.03
CA PRO A 12 6.29 -25.80 1.15
C PRO A 12 5.37 -25.59 2.37
N SER A 13 4.27 -26.33 2.41
CA SER A 13 3.34 -26.31 3.54
C SER A 13 4.01 -26.78 4.84
N MET A 14 3.72 -26.09 5.95
CA MET A 14 4.27 -26.35 7.29
C MET A 14 3.16 -26.73 8.27
N ASN A 15 3.41 -27.71 9.14
CA ASN A 15 2.48 -28.13 10.20
C ASN A 15 3.10 -28.13 11.60
N GLN A 16 4.35 -27.69 11.74
CA GLN A 16 5.03 -27.59 13.03
C GLN A 16 4.86 -26.18 13.59
N ALA A 17 4.11 -26.05 14.67
CA ALA A 17 3.86 -24.78 15.33
C ALA A 17 4.48 -24.76 16.74
N VAL A 18 4.98 -23.61 17.16
CA VAL A 18 5.70 -23.44 18.44
C VAL A 18 4.76 -22.83 19.48
N ASP A 19 4.65 -23.45 20.66
CA ASP A 19 3.91 -22.87 21.77
C ASP A 19 4.63 -21.61 22.29
N ILE A 20 3.92 -20.49 22.30
CA ILE A 20 4.51 -19.18 22.58
C ILE A 20 5.09 -19.09 24.00
N ARG A 21 4.53 -19.84 24.96
CA ARG A 21 4.94 -19.78 26.37
C ARG A 21 6.06 -20.74 26.70
N THR A 22 6.01 -21.95 26.16
CA THR A 22 6.91 -23.04 26.53
C THR A 22 8.01 -23.29 25.50
N GLN A 23 7.89 -22.69 24.31
CA GLN A 23 8.77 -22.92 23.16
C GLN A 23 8.78 -24.37 22.67
N GLN A 24 7.81 -25.19 23.09
CA GLN A 24 7.67 -26.56 22.62
C GLN A 24 7.07 -26.60 21.22
N VAL A 25 7.56 -27.50 20.39
CA VAL A 25 7.03 -27.73 19.04
C VAL A 25 5.85 -28.69 19.12
N HIS A 26 4.74 -28.32 18.50
CA HIS A 26 3.53 -29.12 18.34
C HIS A 26 3.27 -29.37 16.86
N THR A 27 2.79 -30.57 16.53
CA THR A 27 2.34 -30.90 15.18
C THR A 27 0.84 -30.65 15.07
N LEU A 28 0.45 -29.84 14.08
CA LEU A 28 -0.94 -29.56 13.75
C LEU A 28 -1.53 -30.67 12.87
N PRO A 29 -2.86 -30.93 12.95
CA PRO A 29 -3.55 -31.91 12.11
C PRO A 29 -3.78 -31.43 10.66
N PHE A 30 -3.10 -30.35 10.27
CA PHE A 30 -3.09 -29.78 8.93
C PHE A 30 -1.79 -28.99 8.74
N ALA A 31 -1.36 -28.84 7.49
CA ALA A 31 -0.28 -27.97 7.10
C ALA A 31 -0.86 -26.66 6.51
N VAL A 32 -0.11 -25.57 6.65
CA VAL A 32 -0.45 -24.27 6.05
C VAL A 32 0.71 -23.86 5.16
N ARG A 33 0.41 -23.35 3.97
CA ARG A 33 1.37 -22.73 3.06
C ARG A 33 0.96 -21.29 2.81
N LEU A 34 1.92 -20.37 2.82
CA LEU A 34 1.72 -19.02 2.32
C LEU A 34 1.84 -19.03 0.80
N ILE A 35 0.78 -18.58 0.13
CA ILE A 35 0.79 -18.35 -1.31
C ILE A 35 1.26 -16.93 -1.57
N ASP A 36 0.63 -15.95 -0.91
CA ASP A 36 0.94 -14.53 -1.07
C ASP A 36 0.60 -13.74 0.19
N PHE A 37 1.32 -12.65 0.43
CA PHE A 37 1.01 -11.64 1.43
C PHE A 37 0.57 -10.34 0.75
N ASN A 38 -0.67 -9.93 1.01
CA ASN A 38 -1.28 -8.79 0.35
C ASN A 38 -1.41 -7.59 1.31
N ILE A 39 -0.99 -6.43 0.83
CA ILE A 39 -1.24 -5.13 1.46
C ILE A 39 -2.15 -4.34 0.52
N GLU A 40 -3.30 -3.93 1.04
CA GLU A 40 -4.19 -2.97 0.38
C GLU A 40 -3.89 -1.62 1.02
N ASP A 41 -3.43 -0.66 0.22
CA ASP A 41 -3.13 0.70 0.67
C ASP A 41 -4.29 1.65 0.35
N TYR A 42 -4.48 2.68 1.18
CA TYR A 42 -5.26 3.84 0.78
C TYR A 42 -4.58 4.55 -0.38
N ASN A 43 -5.39 5.20 -1.24
CA ASN A 43 -4.85 6.15 -2.19
C ASN A 43 -3.96 7.19 -1.50
N PRO A 44 -2.91 7.68 -2.18
CA PRO A 44 -2.06 8.73 -1.62
C PRO A 44 -2.84 10.03 -1.52
N LYS A 45 -2.44 10.90 -0.60
CA LYS A 45 -3.05 12.22 -0.40
C LYS A 45 -2.32 13.25 -1.24
N MET A 46 -3.04 14.23 -1.76
CA MET A 46 -2.46 15.39 -2.45
C MET A 46 -2.19 16.51 -1.46
N ALA A 47 -1.02 17.15 -1.58
CA ALA A 47 -0.65 18.24 -0.69
C ALA A 47 0.28 19.26 -1.34
N ILE A 48 0.42 20.43 -0.71
CA ILE A 48 1.44 21.43 -1.06
C ILE A 48 2.56 21.34 -0.02
N MET A 49 3.81 21.23 -0.46
CA MET A 49 4.99 21.17 0.38
C MET A 49 5.83 22.45 0.24
N ASP A 50 6.26 23.02 1.37
CA ASP A 50 7.24 24.11 1.38
C ASP A 50 8.65 23.57 1.07
N GLY A 51 9.29 24.14 0.06
CA GLY A 51 10.59 23.73 -0.45
C GLY A 51 11.77 23.98 0.48
N ARG A 52 11.61 24.80 1.51
CA ARG A 52 12.67 25.17 2.45
C ARG A 52 12.61 24.32 3.70
N SER A 53 11.41 24.12 4.26
CA SER A 53 11.25 23.32 5.47
C SER A 53 10.93 21.85 5.20
N GLY A 54 10.37 21.53 4.03
CA GLY A 54 9.82 20.21 3.72
C GLY A 54 8.45 19.96 4.38
N ASP A 55 7.87 20.98 5.02
CA ASP A 55 6.59 20.84 5.69
C ASP A 55 5.44 20.78 4.68
N ILE A 56 4.48 19.91 4.97
CA ILE A 56 3.24 19.86 4.21
C ILE A 56 2.29 20.93 4.75
N SER A 57 1.88 21.83 3.86
CA SER A 57 0.85 22.80 4.12
C SER A 57 -0.52 22.13 4.15
N PHE A 58 -1.20 22.27 5.28
CA PHE A 58 -2.53 21.74 5.54
C PHE A 58 -3.35 22.83 6.24
N GLU A 59 -4.60 23.02 5.82
CA GLU A 59 -5.52 23.89 6.54
C GLU A 59 -5.98 23.19 7.83
N GLU A 60 -5.77 23.85 8.96
CA GLU A 60 -6.11 23.30 10.27
C GLU A 60 -7.59 22.87 10.33
N GLY A 61 -7.82 21.56 10.52
CA GLY A 61 -9.16 20.96 10.56
C GLY A 61 -9.69 20.39 9.23
N LYS A 62 -8.94 20.44 8.12
CA LYS A 62 -9.35 19.84 6.83
C LYS A 62 -8.42 18.72 6.38
N SER A 63 -8.90 17.48 6.31
CA SER A 63 -8.12 16.37 5.77
C SER A 63 -7.61 16.65 4.35
N LEU A 64 -6.39 16.22 4.05
CA LEU A 64 -5.85 16.24 2.70
C LEU A 64 -6.69 15.35 1.78
N PRO A 65 -6.98 15.77 0.53
CA PRO A 65 -7.77 14.99 -0.39
C PRO A 65 -6.98 13.78 -0.90
N PHE A 66 -7.65 12.62 -0.97
CA PHE A 66 -7.11 11.45 -1.65
C PHE A 66 -7.05 11.68 -3.15
N ILE A 67 -5.98 11.20 -3.78
CA ILE A 67 -5.79 11.27 -5.23
C ILE A 67 -6.62 10.17 -5.88
N GLU A 68 -7.54 10.59 -6.73
CA GLU A 68 -8.40 9.72 -7.53
C GLU A 68 -8.57 10.39 -8.90
N GLU A 69 -8.71 9.59 -9.96
CA GLU A 69 -9.00 10.12 -11.29
C GLU A 69 -10.29 10.96 -11.26
N GLY A 70 -10.25 12.15 -11.85
CA GLY A 70 -11.37 13.09 -11.85
C GLY A 70 -11.53 13.91 -10.57
N LEU A 71 -10.66 13.75 -9.56
CA LEU A 71 -10.61 14.63 -8.40
C LEU A 71 -10.48 16.09 -8.85
N LYS A 72 -11.34 16.96 -8.32
CA LYS A 72 -11.21 18.42 -8.43
C LYS A 72 -11.18 19.03 -7.04
N THR A 73 -10.11 19.74 -6.72
CA THR A 73 -9.93 20.34 -5.40
C THR A 73 -9.24 21.70 -5.51
N THR A 74 -9.25 22.45 -4.41
CA THR A 74 -8.50 23.69 -4.29
C THR A 74 -7.56 23.56 -3.10
N LEU A 75 -6.28 23.82 -3.34
CA LEU A 75 -5.24 23.89 -2.31
C LEU A 75 -4.62 25.29 -2.36
N MET A 76 -4.80 26.08 -1.29
CA MET A 76 -4.45 27.51 -1.27
C MET A 76 -5.08 28.27 -2.44
N GLU A 77 -4.27 28.87 -3.32
CA GLU A 77 -4.70 29.63 -4.50
C GLU A 77 -4.72 28.80 -5.80
N TRP A 78 -4.55 27.48 -5.70
CA TRP A 78 -4.43 26.57 -6.84
C TRP A 78 -5.64 25.65 -6.95
N ASP A 79 -6.31 25.69 -8.09
CA ASP A 79 -7.26 24.65 -8.50
C ASP A 79 -6.50 23.50 -9.11
N VAL A 80 -6.77 22.28 -8.62
CA VAL A 80 -6.13 21.06 -9.08
C VAL A 80 -7.18 20.07 -9.58
N GLU A 81 -6.94 19.51 -10.75
CA GLU A 81 -7.70 18.42 -11.35
C GLU A 81 -6.76 17.24 -11.61
N VAL A 82 -7.13 16.05 -11.13
CA VAL A 82 -6.44 14.80 -11.48
C VAL A 82 -7.06 14.29 -12.78
N LEU A 83 -6.27 14.30 -13.84
CA LEU A 83 -6.69 13.87 -15.17
C LEU A 83 -6.55 12.35 -15.35
N GLU A 84 -5.49 11.78 -14.81
CA GLU A 84 -5.19 10.34 -14.85
C GLU A 84 -4.59 9.92 -13.51
N TYR A 85 -4.90 8.71 -13.04
CA TYR A 85 -4.33 8.14 -11.82
C TYR A 85 -4.04 6.65 -11.98
N GLU A 86 -2.80 6.27 -11.73
CA GLU A 86 -2.30 4.91 -11.79
C GLU A 86 -1.80 4.50 -10.39
N PRO A 87 -2.50 3.60 -9.67
CA PRO A 87 -2.09 3.15 -8.34
C PRO A 87 -0.74 2.41 -8.34
N THR A 88 -0.44 1.69 -9.41
CA THR A 88 0.79 0.93 -9.60
C THR A 88 1.45 1.29 -10.93
N ALA A 89 2.34 2.28 -10.92
CA ALA A 89 2.98 2.76 -12.14
C ALA A 89 4.50 2.55 -12.16
N PHE A 90 5.03 2.39 -13.37
CA PHE A 90 6.44 2.60 -13.69
C PHE A 90 6.60 3.79 -14.62
N ARG A 91 7.76 4.45 -14.53
CA ARG A 91 8.12 5.54 -15.43
C ARG A 91 8.92 4.98 -16.61
N GLN A 92 8.46 5.25 -17.83
CA GLN A 92 9.24 5.11 -19.05
C GLN A 92 9.34 6.48 -19.71
N ASP A 93 10.56 6.99 -19.85
CA ASP A 93 10.85 8.35 -20.29
C ASP A 93 10.15 9.43 -19.43
N GLU A 94 9.11 10.08 -19.96
CA GLU A 94 8.34 11.15 -19.31
C GLU A 94 6.90 10.72 -18.97
N VAL A 95 6.54 9.45 -19.21
CA VAL A 95 5.17 8.94 -19.06
C VAL A 95 5.15 7.80 -18.06
N TYR A 96 4.09 7.76 -17.26
CA TYR A 96 3.82 6.66 -16.34
C TYR A 96 2.84 5.69 -16.98
N PHE A 97 3.06 4.39 -16.77
CA PHE A 97 2.19 3.34 -17.28
C PHE A 97 1.92 2.32 -16.17
N GLU A 98 0.71 1.75 -16.19
CA GLU A 98 0.29 0.70 -15.29
C GLU A 98 1.25 -0.51 -15.38
N ALA A 99 1.79 -0.92 -14.24
CA ALA A 99 2.60 -2.10 -14.13
C ALA A 99 2.58 -2.62 -12.69
N ASP A 100 1.88 -3.73 -12.51
CA ASP A 100 1.81 -4.46 -11.24
C ASP A 100 3.08 -5.30 -11.05
N SER A 101 4.15 -4.65 -10.58
CA SER A 101 5.38 -5.35 -10.23
C SER A 101 6.07 -4.70 -9.05
N ILE A 102 6.79 -5.51 -8.28
CA ILE A 102 7.56 -5.09 -7.11
C ILE A 102 8.36 -3.82 -7.40
N GLY A 103 8.05 -2.76 -6.66
CA GLY A 103 8.65 -1.43 -6.80
C GLY A 103 7.95 -0.48 -7.75
N SER A 104 6.73 -0.78 -8.22
CA SER A 104 5.84 0.26 -8.76
C SER A 104 5.56 1.32 -7.70
N ALA A 105 5.15 2.50 -8.13
CA ALA A 105 4.66 3.55 -7.25
C ALA A 105 3.44 4.21 -7.86
N PRO A 106 2.50 4.72 -7.06
CA PRO A 106 1.40 5.49 -7.60
C PRO A 106 1.89 6.73 -8.36
N ALA A 107 1.16 7.06 -9.42
CA ALA A 107 1.41 8.24 -10.23
C ALA A 107 0.11 8.89 -10.67
N ALA A 108 0.12 10.21 -10.78
CA ALA A 108 -1.06 10.98 -11.20
C ALA A 108 -0.67 12.08 -12.18
N TYR A 109 -1.38 12.19 -13.29
CA TYR A 109 -1.26 13.33 -14.19
C TYR A 109 -2.25 14.40 -13.76
N VAL A 110 -1.74 15.57 -13.40
CA VAL A 110 -2.55 16.65 -12.83
C VAL A 110 -2.51 17.90 -13.69
N LYS A 111 -3.63 18.61 -13.70
CA LYS A 111 -3.78 19.97 -14.20
C LYS A 111 -3.95 20.93 -13.04
N VAL A 112 -3.18 22.00 -13.03
CA VAL A 112 -3.18 22.99 -11.95
C VAL A 112 -3.34 24.39 -12.53
N ILE A 113 -4.25 25.19 -11.94
CA ILE A 113 -4.54 26.57 -12.35
C ILE A 113 -4.39 27.50 -11.14
N ASN A 114 -3.56 28.53 -11.25
CA ASN A 114 -3.49 29.60 -10.25
C ASN A 114 -4.70 30.53 -10.38
N ARG A 115 -5.47 30.72 -9.32
CA ARG A 115 -6.68 31.55 -9.33
C ARG A 115 -6.40 33.05 -9.44
N VAL A 116 -5.20 33.50 -9.08
CA VAL A 116 -4.82 34.91 -9.07
C VAL A 116 -4.13 35.31 -10.38
N SER A 117 -3.10 34.55 -10.80
CA SER A 117 -2.35 34.85 -12.02
C SER A 117 -2.99 34.27 -13.29
N GLY A 118 -3.85 33.25 -13.16
CA GLY A 118 -4.39 32.49 -14.28
C GLY A 118 -3.38 31.53 -14.92
N GLU A 119 -2.21 31.34 -14.31
CA GLU A 119 -1.19 30.40 -14.80
C GLU A 119 -1.72 28.96 -14.77
N GLU A 120 -1.58 28.25 -15.89
CA GLU A 120 -1.96 26.85 -16.04
C GLU A 120 -0.71 25.98 -16.29
N LYS A 121 -0.64 24.85 -15.59
CA LYS A 121 0.45 23.87 -15.70
C LYS A 121 -0.12 22.46 -15.62
N ASN A 122 0.53 21.52 -16.31
CA ASN A 122 0.23 20.09 -16.19
C ASN A 122 1.52 19.32 -15.94
N ALA A 123 1.48 18.30 -15.09
CA ALA A 123 2.63 17.44 -14.81
C ALA A 123 2.20 16.10 -14.22
N TRP A 124 3.11 15.13 -14.27
CA TRP A 124 3.01 13.92 -13.46
C TRP A 124 3.49 14.18 -12.03
N LEU A 125 2.82 13.55 -11.07
CA LEU A 125 3.26 13.37 -9.69
C LEU A 125 3.52 11.88 -9.46
N SER A 126 4.49 11.56 -8.60
CA SER A 126 4.69 10.19 -8.12
C SER A 126 5.24 10.21 -6.70
N SER A 127 4.72 9.34 -5.83
CA SER A 127 5.26 9.14 -4.48
C SER A 127 6.66 8.53 -4.50
N GLY A 128 7.05 7.94 -5.64
CA GLY A 128 8.30 7.21 -5.80
C GLY A 128 8.32 5.89 -5.02
N SER A 129 9.37 5.13 -5.27
CA SER A 129 9.72 3.88 -4.61
C SER A 129 11.23 3.65 -4.76
N PHE A 130 11.72 2.45 -4.41
CA PHE A 130 13.11 2.07 -4.69
C PHE A 130 13.41 1.84 -6.20
N ARG A 131 12.39 1.74 -7.07
CA ARG A 131 12.56 1.61 -8.54
C ARG A 131 11.94 2.76 -9.33
N VAL A 132 11.07 3.56 -8.73
CA VAL A 132 10.40 4.71 -9.36
C VAL A 132 10.88 5.98 -8.68
N MET A 133 11.35 6.95 -9.44
CA MET A 133 11.76 8.23 -8.87
C MET A 133 10.55 9.01 -8.37
N TYR A 134 10.70 9.62 -7.20
CA TYR A 134 9.78 10.61 -6.68
C TYR A 134 9.63 11.78 -7.67
N GLN A 135 8.39 12.19 -7.92
CA GLN A 135 8.08 13.29 -8.84
C GLN A 135 7.11 14.27 -8.18
N HIS A 136 7.51 15.54 -8.17
CA HIS A 136 6.73 16.67 -7.67
C HIS A 136 6.59 17.74 -8.75
N MET A 137 5.68 18.68 -8.55
CA MET A 137 5.42 19.77 -9.47
C MET A 137 5.63 21.13 -8.78
N PRO A 138 6.57 21.97 -9.25
CA PRO A 138 6.73 23.33 -8.76
C PRO A 138 5.49 24.17 -9.07
N LEU A 139 4.85 24.70 -8.02
CA LEU A 139 3.76 25.65 -8.14
C LEU A 139 4.34 27.07 -8.29
N ASP A 140 5.27 27.42 -7.40
CA ASP A 140 6.02 28.68 -7.41
C ASP A 140 7.46 28.47 -6.88
N ASN A 141 8.14 29.54 -6.47
CA ASN A 141 9.53 29.50 -6.00
C ASN A 141 9.73 28.77 -4.66
N HIS A 142 8.66 28.58 -3.88
CA HIS A 142 8.71 28.04 -2.53
C HIS A 142 7.76 26.87 -2.32
N ASN A 143 6.77 26.67 -3.19
CA ASN A 143 5.74 25.65 -3.04
C ASN A 143 5.80 24.59 -4.15
N PHE A 144 5.65 23.33 -3.74
CA PHE A 144 5.55 22.18 -4.64
C PHE A 144 4.26 21.42 -4.38
N LEU A 145 3.55 21.06 -5.45
CA LEU A 145 2.48 20.07 -5.38
C LEU A 145 3.10 18.68 -5.32
N VAL A 146 2.67 17.90 -4.34
CA VAL A 146 3.22 16.58 -4.03
C VAL A 146 2.09 15.59 -3.79
N MET A 147 2.42 14.30 -3.91
CA MET A 147 1.60 13.21 -3.39
C MET A 147 2.33 12.51 -2.25
N THR A 148 1.59 12.12 -1.22
CA THR A 148 2.15 11.37 -0.09
C THR A 148 2.46 9.93 -0.47
N ILE A 149 3.21 9.25 0.38
CA ILE A 149 3.33 7.79 0.32
C ILE A 149 1.96 7.20 0.73
N PRO A 150 1.46 6.16 0.03
CA PRO A 150 0.27 5.43 0.45
C PRO A 150 0.39 4.88 1.88
N GLU A 151 -0.71 4.89 2.61
CA GLU A 151 -0.80 4.34 3.96
C GLU A 151 -1.51 2.98 3.90
N PRO A 152 -0.98 1.91 4.53
CA PRO A 152 -1.64 0.61 4.54
C PRO A 152 -3.03 0.67 5.17
N GLU A 153 -4.03 0.21 4.43
CA GLU A 153 -5.41 0.07 4.88
C GLU A 153 -5.65 -1.33 5.47
N LYS A 154 -5.20 -2.36 4.76
CA LYS A 154 -5.56 -3.74 5.04
C LYS A 154 -4.39 -4.68 4.76
N TYR A 155 -4.28 -5.69 5.59
CA TYR A 155 -3.31 -6.77 5.42
C TYR A 155 -4.04 -8.11 5.35
N SER A 156 -3.63 -8.95 4.43
CA SER A 156 -4.15 -10.31 4.31
C SER A 156 -3.09 -11.29 3.81
N SER A 157 -3.33 -12.58 4.01
CA SER A 157 -2.47 -13.64 3.53
C SER A 157 -3.31 -14.66 2.77
N ASP A 158 -2.99 -14.89 1.50
CA ASP A 158 -3.53 -16.01 0.76
C ASP A 158 -2.79 -17.27 1.19
N ILE A 159 -3.52 -18.19 1.79
CA ILE A 159 -2.96 -19.43 2.33
C ILE A 159 -3.63 -20.65 1.73
N LEU A 160 -2.88 -21.75 1.71
CA LEU A 160 -3.40 -23.07 1.40
C LEU A 160 -3.31 -23.94 2.64
N ILE A 161 -4.46 -24.38 3.15
CA ILE A 161 -4.53 -25.34 4.24
C ILE A 161 -4.64 -26.74 3.64
N VAL A 162 -3.75 -27.65 4.02
CA VAL A 162 -3.71 -29.03 3.52
C VAL A 162 -3.90 -29.99 4.70
N ASN A 163 -4.91 -30.85 4.65
CA ASN A 163 -5.14 -31.83 5.71
C ASN A 163 -4.27 -33.10 5.52
N GLU A 164 -4.32 -34.03 6.48
CA GLU A 164 -3.50 -35.25 6.49
C GLU A 164 -3.76 -36.19 5.29
N ILE A 165 -4.94 -36.10 4.67
CA ILE A 165 -5.30 -36.91 3.49
C ILE A 165 -5.01 -36.18 2.15
N GLY A 166 -4.44 -34.97 2.22
CA GLY A 166 -4.00 -34.21 1.05
C GLY A 166 -5.06 -33.31 0.42
N GLU A 167 -6.23 -33.15 1.03
CA GLU A 167 -7.22 -32.17 0.57
C GLU A 167 -6.73 -30.75 0.87
N ALA A 168 -6.82 -29.88 -0.14
CA ALA A 168 -6.33 -28.52 -0.07
C ALA A 168 -7.51 -27.52 -0.05
N LEU A 169 -7.46 -26.59 0.89
CA LEU A 169 -8.43 -25.51 1.06
C LEU A 169 -7.72 -24.16 0.89
N PRO A 170 -7.91 -23.46 -0.25
CA PRO A 170 -7.45 -22.09 -0.41
C PRO A 170 -8.30 -21.13 0.43
N LEU A 171 -7.67 -20.14 1.04
CA LEU A 171 -8.31 -19.14 1.89
C LEU A 171 -7.48 -17.86 1.93
N THR A 172 -8.15 -16.71 1.87
CA THR A 172 -7.57 -15.42 2.24
C THR A 172 -7.81 -15.16 3.74
N LEU A 173 -6.74 -15.08 4.52
CA LEU A 173 -6.80 -14.77 5.94
C LEU A 173 -6.50 -13.28 6.15
N GLU A 174 -7.50 -12.50 6.56
CA GLU A 174 -7.32 -11.07 6.82
C GLU A 174 -6.98 -10.80 8.29
N VAL A 175 -6.21 -9.73 8.56
CA VAL A 175 -5.95 -9.28 9.93
C VAL A 175 -7.26 -8.99 10.67
N ASN A 176 -7.30 -9.33 11.96
CA ASN A 176 -8.47 -9.22 12.84
C ASN A 176 -9.70 -10.05 12.45
N LYS A 177 -9.66 -10.84 11.36
CA LYS A 177 -10.75 -11.74 10.95
C LYS A 177 -10.33 -13.21 11.08
N PRO A 178 -10.52 -13.84 12.25
CA PRO A 178 -10.06 -15.21 12.46
C PRO A 178 -10.84 -16.23 11.64
N PHE A 179 -10.12 -17.18 11.06
CA PHE A 179 -10.72 -18.34 10.41
C PHE A 179 -10.77 -19.54 11.36
N LYS A 180 -11.86 -20.32 11.31
CA LYS A 180 -12.02 -21.53 12.12
C LYS A 180 -11.86 -22.77 11.26
N TYR A 181 -10.95 -23.66 11.67
CA TYR A 181 -10.71 -24.92 10.97
C TYR A 181 -10.38 -26.04 11.95
N MET A 182 -11.09 -27.16 11.90
CA MET A 182 -10.86 -28.34 12.76
C MET A 182 -10.73 -28.00 14.27
N GLY A 183 -11.53 -27.05 14.77
CA GLY A 183 -11.48 -26.59 16.16
C GLY A 183 -10.38 -25.56 16.48
N TRP A 184 -9.50 -25.27 15.53
CA TRP A 184 -8.48 -24.21 15.63
C TRP A 184 -9.03 -22.87 15.14
N LYS A 185 -8.51 -21.78 15.71
CA LYS A 185 -8.69 -20.42 15.19
C LYS A 185 -7.35 -19.94 14.65
N LEU A 186 -7.31 -19.64 13.36
CA LEU A 186 -6.16 -19.10 12.68
C LEU A 186 -6.27 -17.58 12.67
N TYR A 187 -5.17 -16.92 13.01
CA TYR A 187 -5.01 -15.48 12.98
C TYR A 187 -3.73 -15.16 12.22
N GLN A 188 -3.79 -14.16 11.37
CA GLN A 188 -2.60 -13.47 10.93
C GLN A 188 -2.09 -12.62 12.11
N GLN A 189 -0.78 -12.65 12.38
CA GLN A 189 -0.20 -11.97 13.55
C GLN A 189 0.88 -10.95 13.18
N SER A 190 1.70 -11.23 12.17
CA SER A 190 2.84 -10.41 11.78
C SER A 190 3.33 -10.78 10.38
N TYR A 191 4.08 -9.88 9.76
CA TYR A 191 4.82 -10.06 8.50
C TYR A 191 6.23 -9.46 8.65
N ASP A 192 7.12 -9.62 7.66
CA ASP A 192 8.42 -8.95 7.67
C ASP A 192 8.28 -7.57 7.02
N GLU A 193 8.17 -6.52 7.83
CA GLU A 193 8.01 -5.12 7.38
C GLU A 193 9.11 -4.63 6.41
N ARG A 194 10.24 -5.33 6.32
CA ARG A 194 11.33 -4.99 5.38
C ARG A 194 11.06 -5.49 3.96
N MET A 195 10.21 -6.50 3.81
CA MET A 195 9.91 -7.14 2.53
C MET A 195 8.59 -6.67 1.91
N GLY A 196 7.82 -5.85 2.64
CA GLY A 196 6.44 -5.57 2.33
C GLY A 196 5.58 -6.26 3.36
#